data_AF-A0A3N6LM66-F1
#
_entry.id   AF-A0A3N6LM66-F1
#
_cell.length_a   1.000
_cell.length_b   1.000
_cell.length_c   1.000
_cell.angle_alpha   90.00
_cell.angle_beta   90.00
_cell.angle_gamma   90.00
#
_symmetry.space_group_name_H-M   'P 1'
#
loop_
_entity.id
_entity.type
_entity.pdbx_description
1 polymer ?
#
loop_
_entity_poly.entity_id
_entity_poly.type
_entity_poly.pdbx_seq_one_letter_code
_entity_poly.pdbx_strand_id
1 'polypeptide(L)'
;MIFYVTRVHCVSAEKQLQELVQRLNRLPDANEPPPTTLQILGRNHQEQDWQRLLFHFLSPGKGHGLDHGLLEHLLSSLSKREDLDYTFSRLDLQDIKVETEVVTSNDTRPDAVLWLPGDWFICWELKLWASETHEQTKAYIDASSFPAIELSKDEVPVDNRHYIYLAPESASSPEANEFVQISWEWIASELQTFLAESQGGYPARTTAQLDDFISTIQQELTMTEHQKNQQEKAQLYFDYYDELQDVQSAFENQWDDFTDNWGLRLARELDGVEIVEIPDLSDNHVGIELNPDSEESARWIFRQGSSWAGIAKEQWRRRRTGDYAVIYGAPDDDNYAHITLYHRLEKNRKKAIQDGILELTLWHGNSSDNEFYKLVNDRVTKKIDEREYELPPTVELTNRTGNILTATYNIPIAEHDDFFDAYTAGLGDAFVDLAVENSELITIVDEAFDESLEEYY
;
A
#
# COMPACT_ATOMS: atom_id res chain seq x y z
N MET A 1 7.81 2.09 -58.11
CA MET A 1 7.00 1.97 -56.88
C MET A 1 7.98 1.55 -55.79
N ILE A 2 8.49 2.52 -55.03
CA ILE A 2 9.49 2.30 -53.98
C ILE A 2 8.70 2.12 -52.68
N PHE A 3 8.78 0.93 -52.08
CA PHE A 3 8.25 0.67 -50.76
C PHE A 3 9.18 1.30 -49.73
N TYR A 4 8.68 2.31 -49.02
CA TYR A 4 9.30 2.78 -47.78
C TYR A 4 9.06 1.71 -46.71
N VAL A 5 10.12 1.00 -46.33
CA VAL A 5 10.14 0.24 -45.09
C VAL A 5 10.39 1.25 -43.98
N THR A 6 9.33 1.58 -43.25
CA THR A 6 9.42 2.40 -42.03
C THR A 6 10.25 1.62 -41.02
N ARG A 7 11.41 2.16 -40.65
CA ARG A 7 12.20 1.68 -39.51
C ARG A 7 11.32 1.78 -38.26
N VAL A 8 10.94 0.64 -37.70
CA VAL A 8 10.44 0.56 -36.33
C VAL A 8 11.62 0.95 -35.45
N HIS A 9 11.55 2.12 -34.83
CA HIS A 9 12.49 2.53 -33.80
C HIS A 9 12.27 1.62 -32.60
N CYS A 10 13.11 0.59 -32.47
CA CYS A 10 13.26 -0.14 -31.22
C CYS A 10 13.92 0.83 -30.23
N VAL A 11 13.11 1.60 -29.50
CA VAL A 11 13.58 2.24 -28.28
C VAL A 11 13.84 1.09 -27.31
N SER A 12 15.06 0.98 -26.77
CA SER A 12 15.37 -0.06 -25.77
C SER A 12 14.38 0.06 -24.61
N ALA A 13 13.79 -1.06 -24.17
CA ALA A 13 12.88 -1.11 -23.01
C ALA A 13 13.51 -0.43 -21.79
N GLU A 14 14.83 -0.54 -21.64
CA GLU A 14 15.62 0.17 -20.63
C GLU A 14 15.39 1.68 -20.63
N LYS A 15 15.37 2.32 -21.81
CA LYS A 15 15.21 3.77 -21.92
C LYS A 15 13.81 4.23 -21.52
N GLN A 16 12.78 3.44 -21.84
CA GLN A 16 11.40 3.74 -21.45
C GLN A 16 11.20 3.53 -19.95
N LEU A 17 11.74 2.46 -19.38
CA LEU A 17 11.72 2.22 -17.93
C LEU A 17 12.50 3.29 -17.15
N GLN A 18 13.65 3.74 -17.67
CA GLN A 18 14.39 4.86 -17.08
C GLN A 18 13.55 6.15 -17.07
N GLU A 19 12.79 6.42 -18.12
CA GLU A 19 11.90 7.58 -18.16
C GLU A 19 10.77 7.45 -17.13
N LEU A 20 10.15 6.28 -17.01
CA LEU A 20 9.14 5.99 -15.99
C LEU A 20 9.69 6.21 -14.58
N VAL A 21 10.86 5.65 -14.26
CA VAL A 21 11.53 5.82 -12.96
C VAL A 21 11.82 7.29 -12.68
N GLN A 22 12.32 8.04 -13.67
CA GLN A 22 12.57 9.47 -13.51
C GLN A 22 11.29 10.26 -13.23
N ARG A 23 10.16 9.91 -13.87
CA ARG A 23 8.87 10.57 -13.62
C ARG A 23 8.31 10.21 -12.25
N LEU A 24 8.37 8.94 -11.85
CA LEU A 24 7.95 8.48 -10.52
C LEU A 24 8.75 9.18 -9.40
N ASN A 25 10.06 9.29 -9.54
CA ASN A 25 10.93 9.94 -8.54
C ASN A 25 10.72 11.46 -8.42
N ARG A 26 9.98 12.09 -9.34
CA ARG A 26 9.61 13.51 -9.26
C ARG A 26 8.31 13.75 -8.50
N LEU A 27 7.52 12.69 -8.25
CA LEU A 27 6.29 12.80 -7.47
C LEU A 27 6.67 12.91 -5.98
N PRO A 28 6.23 13.95 -5.26
CA PRO A 28 6.53 14.06 -3.83
C PRO A 28 5.86 12.94 -3.05
N ASP A 29 6.53 12.41 -2.03
CA ASP A 29 5.91 11.50 -1.05
C ASP A 29 4.99 12.31 -0.12
N ALA A 30 3.82 12.68 -0.63
CA ALA A 30 2.75 13.22 0.19
C ALA A 30 2.08 12.03 0.90
N ASN A 31 2.40 11.83 2.18
CA ASN A 31 1.59 10.95 3.03
C ASN A 31 0.16 11.48 3.05
N GLU A 32 -0.82 10.58 3.06
CA GLU A 32 -2.22 10.96 3.25
C GLU A 32 -2.34 11.68 4.60
N PRO A 33 -2.93 12.90 4.65
CA PRO A 33 -3.13 13.58 5.92
C PRO A 33 -4.09 12.76 6.81
N PRO A 34 -3.95 12.82 8.14
CA PRO A 34 -4.87 12.13 9.03
C PRO A 34 -6.30 12.63 8.81
N PRO A 35 -7.31 11.76 8.93
CA PRO A 35 -8.69 12.15 8.71
C PRO A 35 -9.14 13.15 9.77
N THR A 36 -9.92 14.14 9.35
CA THR A 36 -10.48 15.15 10.25
C THR A 36 -11.64 14.62 11.06
N THR A 37 -12.08 15.36 12.09
CA THR A 37 -13.21 14.93 12.94
C THR A 37 -14.48 14.67 12.12
N LEU A 38 -14.79 15.51 11.12
CA LEU A 38 -15.99 15.31 10.30
C LEU A 38 -15.88 14.09 9.38
N GLN A 39 -14.68 13.78 8.88
CA GLN A 39 -14.44 12.57 8.08
C GLN A 39 -14.56 11.31 8.93
N ILE A 40 -14.00 11.31 10.15
CA ILE A 40 -14.13 10.19 11.11
C ILE A 40 -15.60 9.92 11.43
N LEU A 41 -16.41 10.96 11.57
CA LEU A 41 -17.85 10.85 11.86
C LEU A 41 -18.69 10.54 10.61
N GLY A 42 -18.12 10.57 9.41
CA GLY A 42 -18.84 10.43 8.14
C GLY A 42 -19.83 11.58 7.86
N ARG A 43 -19.50 12.78 8.35
CA ARG A 43 -20.35 13.98 8.29
C ARG A 43 -19.71 15.13 7.49
N ASN A 44 -18.56 14.87 6.87
CA ASN A 44 -17.84 15.78 5.97
C ASN A 44 -18.68 16.29 4.78
N HIS A 45 -19.71 15.55 4.36
CA HIS A 45 -20.63 15.99 3.28
C HIS A 45 -21.90 16.71 3.76
N GLN A 46 -22.06 16.94 5.07
CA GLN A 46 -23.27 17.56 5.63
C GLN A 46 -23.08 19.07 5.80
N GLU A 47 -23.76 19.86 4.96
CA GLU A 47 -23.73 21.33 4.97
C GLU A 47 -24.03 21.93 6.34
N GLN A 48 -25.03 21.39 7.03
CA GLN A 48 -25.41 21.84 8.36
C GLN A 48 -24.28 21.70 9.39
N ASP A 49 -23.39 20.72 9.25
CA ASP A 49 -22.27 20.54 10.19
C ASP A 49 -21.14 21.54 9.93
N TRP A 50 -20.90 21.90 8.68
CA TRP A 50 -19.94 22.96 8.32
C TRP A 50 -20.44 24.33 8.78
N GLN A 51 -21.73 24.62 8.54
CA GLN A 51 -22.42 25.80 9.06
C GLN A 51 -22.28 25.90 10.58
N ARG A 52 -22.60 24.82 11.31
CA ARG A 52 -22.50 24.80 12.78
C ARG A 52 -21.09 25.08 13.26
N LEU A 53 -20.07 24.51 12.62
CA LEU A 53 -18.67 24.75 13.01
C LEU A 53 -18.26 26.20 12.71
N LEU A 54 -18.50 26.70 11.50
CA LEU A 54 -18.14 28.07 11.13
C LEU A 54 -18.79 29.08 12.07
N PHE A 55 -20.12 29.03 12.24
CA PHE A 55 -20.82 30.00 13.08
C PHE A 55 -20.62 29.76 14.58
N HIS A 56 -20.22 28.55 15.00
CA HIS A 56 -19.74 28.34 16.37
C HIS A 56 -18.51 29.20 16.66
N PHE A 57 -17.51 29.20 15.77
CA PHE A 57 -16.28 29.98 15.96
C PHE A 57 -16.46 31.49 15.75
N LEU A 58 -17.43 31.89 14.91
CA LEU A 58 -17.75 33.31 14.67
C LEU A 58 -18.62 33.94 15.75
N SER A 59 -19.19 33.16 16.67
CA SER A 59 -20.13 33.66 17.67
C SER A 59 -19.43 33.98 19.00
N PRO A 60 -19.13 35.24 19.34
CA PRO A 60 -18.25 35.58 20.49
C PRO A 60 -18.75 35.08 21.85
N GLY A 61 -20.06 34.89 22.00
CA GLY A 61 -20.68 34.36 23.20
C GLY A 61 -20.61 32.83 23.38
N LYS A 62 -20.04 32.09 22.43
CA LYS A 62 -19.87 30.63 22.53
C LYS A 62 -18.57 30.31 23.29
N GLY A 63 -18.55 29.15 23.95
CA GLY A 63 -17.44 28.70 24.81
C GLY A 63 -16.15 28.28 24.09
N HIS A 64 -15.79 28.91 22.98
CA HIS A 64 -14.53 28.66 22.25
C HIS A 64 -13.38 29.58 22.71
N GLY A 65 -13.65 30.71 23.38
CA GLY A 65 -12.59 31.55 23.95
C GLY A 65 -11.74 32.28 22.91
N LEU A 66 -12.32 32.62 21.74
CA LEU A 66 -11.72 33.53 20.75
C LEU A 66 -12.18 34.98 20.99
N ASP A 67 -13.05 35.19 21.99
CA ASP A 67 -13.80 36.42 22.20
C ASP A 67 -14.36 36.94 20.87
N HIS A 68 -14.05 38.18 20.49
CA HIS A 68 -14.45 38.77 19.21
C HIS A 68 -13.37 38.66 18.13
N GLY A 69 -12.22 38.05 18.43
CA GLY A 69 -11.04 38.12 17.56
C GLY A 69 -11.25 37.55 16.18
N LEU A 70 -11.85 36.35 16.08
CA LEU A 70 -12.11 35.74 14.79
C LEU A 70 -13.20 36.47 14.01
N LEU A 71 -14.26 36.91 14.71
CA LEU A 71 -15.33 37.70 14.10
C LEU A 71 -14.79 39.04 13.56
N GLU A 72 -14.00 39.75 14.36
CA GLU A 72 -13.34 41.00 13.95
C GLU A 72 -12.44 40.79 12.73
N HIS A 73 -11.65 39.70 12.72
CA HIS A 73 -10.79 39.36 11.58
C HIS A 73 -11.63 39.15 10.32
N LEU A 74 -12.66 38.30 10.38
CA LEU A 74 -13.52 38.03 9.22
C LEU A 74 -14.22 39.30 8.71
N LEU A 75 -14.83 40.10 9.59
CA LEU A 75 -15.49 41.35 9.19
C LEU A 75 -14.49 42.37 8.63
N SER A 76 -13.26 42.41 9.17
CA SER A 76 -12.18 43.25 8.65
C SER A 76 -11.71 42.80 7.28
N SER A 77 -11.72 41.50 6.99
CA SER A 77 -11.37 40.96 5.67
C SER A 77 -12.50 41.17 4.66
N LEU A 78 -13.76 41.02 5.08
CA LEU A 78 -14.94 41.33 4.26
C LEU A 78 -14.98 42.81 3.84
N SER A 79 -14.72 43.74 4.76
CA SER A 79 -14.72 45.19 4.45
C SER A 79 -13.59 45.66 3.53
N LYS A 80 -12.59 44.81 3.26
CA LYS A 80 -11.51 45.08 2.30
C LYS A 80 -11.82 44.57 0.89
N ARG A 81 -12.89 43.79 0.72
CA ARG A 81 -13.24 43.24 -0.59
C ARG A 81 -13.82 44.33 -1.48
N GLU A 82 -13.46 44.31 -2.77
CA GLU A 82 -13.95 45.31 -3.74
C GLU A 82 -15.39 45.03 -4.21
N ASP A 83 -15.86 43.79 -4.05
CA ASP A 83 -17.18 43.33 -4.48
C ASP A 83 -18.26 43.42 -3.37
N LEU A 84 -17.89 43.89 -2.18
CA LEU A 84 -18.79 44.09 -1.05
C LEU A 84 -18.54 45.47 -0.43
N ASP A 85 -19.46 46.41 -0.67
CA ASP A 85 -19.42 47.76 -0.08
C ASP A 85 -19.91 47.71 1.38
N TYR A 86 -19.10 47.08 2.25
CA TYR A 86 -19.38 46.89 3.67
C TYR A 86 -18.33 47.56 4.52
N THR A 87 -18.77 48.26 5.57
CA THR A 87 -17.89 48.78 6.62
C THR A 87 -18.51 48.55 7.98
N PHE A 88 -17.66 48.39 8.99
CA PHE A 88 -18.12 48.28 10.37
C PHE A 88 -17.16 49.00 11.32
N SER A 89 -17.70 49.39 12.47
CA SER A 89 -16.94 49.99 13.55
C SER A 89 -16.49 48.92 14.53
N ARG A 90 -15.18 48.87 14.79
CA ARG A 90 -14.59 47.98 15.80
C ARG A 90 -15.05 48.30 17.23
N LEU A 91 -15.59 49.50 17.46
CA LEU A 91 -16.11 49.90 18.77
C LEU A 91 -17.41 49.16 19.11
N ASP A 92 -18.14 48.71 18.10
CA ASP A 92 -19.47 48.11 18.24
C ASP A 92 -19.43 46.57 18.21
N LEU A 93 -18.23 45.96 18.20
CA LEU A 93 -18.03 44.51 18.14
C LEU A 93 -18.82 43.74 19.21
N GLN A 94 -18.96 44.31 20.41
CA GLN A 94 -19.66 43.69 21.53
C GLN A 94 -21.19 43.63 21.34
N ASP A 95 -21.72 44.46 20.45
CA ASP A 95 -23.15 44.58 20.18
C ASP A 95 -23.57 43.79 18.94
N ILE A 96 -22.60 43.22 18.20
CA ILE A 96 -22.86 42.35 17.04
C ILE A 96 -23.43 41.02 17.53
N LYS A 97 -24.52 40.60 16.88
CA LYS A 97 -25.20 39.33 17.15
C LYS A 97 -25.05 38.38 15.97
N VAL A 98 -25.01 37.09 16.29
CA VAL A 98 -24.87 36.00 15.32
C VAL A 98 -25.93 34.96 15.65
N GLU A 99 -26.81 34.67 14.72
CA GLU A 99 -27.80 33.60 14.85
C GLU A 99 -27.87 32.76 13.58
N THR A 100 -28.06 31.46 13.76
CA THR A 100 -28.15 30.49 12.65
C THR A 100 -29.59 30.05 12.43
N GLU A 101 -29.92 29.66 11.20
CA GLU A 101 -31.23 29.08 10.86
C GLU A 101 -32.42 29.99 11.25
N VAL A 102 -32.26 31.30 11.07
CA VAL A 102 -33.25 32.31 11.44
C VAL A 102 -34.42 32.27 10.46
N VAL A 103 -35.65 32.10 10.95
CA VAL A 103 -36.85 32.09 10.09
C VAL A 103 -37.21 33.52 9.68
N THR A 104 -37.41 33.75 8.38
CA THR A 104 -37.84 35.02 7.79
C THR A 104 -39.36 35.18 7.80
N SER A 105 -39.84 36.40 7.51
CA SER A 105 -41.29 36.70 7.43
C SER A 105 -42.06 35.93 6.36
N ASN A 106 -41.38 35.36 5.36
CA ASN A 106 -41.94 34.53 4.29
C ASN A 106 -41.64 33.02 4.48
N ASP A 107 -41.36 32.59 5.71
CA ASP A 107 -41.16 31.18 6.10
C ASP A 107 -39.96 30.50 5.41
N THR A 108 -38.96 31.29 5.04
CA THR A 108 -37.66 30.78 4.57
C THR A 108 -36.62 30.88 5.68
N ARG A 109 -35.48 30.21 5.51
CA ARG A 109 -34.49 30.04 6.56
C ARG A 109 -33.07 30.17 6.00
N PRO A 110 -32.50 31.38 5.98
CA PRO A 110 -31.07 31.54 5.76
C PRO A 110 -30.26 30.77 6.80
N ASP A 111 -29.06 30.35 6.40
CA ASP A 111 -28.16 29.59 7.24
C ASP A 111 -27.65 30.41 8.42
N ALA A 112 -27.40 31.71 8.23
CA ALA A 112 -27.12 32.61 9.34
C ALA A 112 -27.43 34.07 9.04
N VAL A 113 -27.61 34.84 10.10
CA VAL A 113 -27.70 36.29 10.08
C VAL A 113 -26.73 36.85 11.12
N LEU A 114 -25.84 37.72 10.67
CA LEU A 114 -24.97 38.54 11.52
C LEU A 114 -25.52 39.97 11.48
N TRP A 115 -25.72 40.61 12.61
CA TRP A 115 -26.28 41.97 12.60
C TRP A 115 -25.87 42.83 13.78
N LEU A 116 -25.88 44.13 13.54
CA LEU A 116 -25.83 45.17 14.55
C LEU A 116 -27.21 45.87 14.57
N PRO A 117 -27.97 45.81 15.68
CA PRO A 117 -29.34 46.32 15.73
C PRO A 117 -29.44 47.79 15.27
N GLY A 118 -30.27 48.04 14.26
CA GLY A 118 -30.53 49.38 13.72
C GLY A 118 -29.44 49.97 12.82
N ASP A 119 -28.36 49.23 12.53
CA ASP A 119 -27.26 49.74 11.70
C ASP A 119 -27.04 48.91 10.42
N TRP A 120 -26.72 47.61 10.55
CA TRP A 120 -26.46 46.73 9.40
C TRP A 120 -26.79 45.27 9.69
N PHE A 121 -27.00 44.49 8.62
CA PHE A 121 -27.02 43.01 8.70
C PHE A 121 -26.30 42.38 7.51
N ILE A 122 -25.78 41.17 7.72
CA ILE A 122 -25.24 40.28 6.70
C ILE A 122 -26.02 38.96 6.79
N CYS A 123 -26.77 38.63 5.73
CA CYS A 123 -27.50 37.38 5.59
C CYS A 123 -26.65 36.37 4.80
N TRP A 124 -26.51 35.16 5.32
CA TRP A 124 -25.65 34.11 4.75
C TRP A 124 -26.49 32.94 4.24
N GLU A 125 -26.18 32.50 3.03
CA GLU A 125 -26.61 31.22 2.45
C GLU A 125 -25.35 30.44 2.08
N LEU A 126 -25.25 29.18 2.52
CA LEU A 126 -24.11 28.30 2.34
C LEU A 126 -24.48 27.20 1.33
N LYS A 127 -23.49 26.76 0.54
CA LYS A 127 -23.56 25.56 -0.28
C LYS A 127 -22.26 24.78 -0.24
N LEU A 128 -22.33 23.45 -0.22
CA LEU A 128 -21.15 22.58 -0.37
C LEU A 128 -21.10 21.85 -1.71
N TRP A 129 -22.17 21.15 -2.08
CA TRP A 129 -22.17 20.25 -3.24
C TRP A 129 -23.32 20.49 -4.22
N ALA A 130 -24.35 21.22 -3.78
CA ALA A 130 -25.52 21.52 -4.58
C ALA A 130 -25.57 23.01 -4.91
N SER A 131 -26.01 23.34 -6.12
CA SER A 131 -26.40 24.71 -6.47
C SER A 131 -27.61 25.17 -5.64
N GLU A 132 -27.85 26.48 -5.64
CA GLU A 132 -29.11 27.03 -5.13
C GLU A 132 -30.31 26.29 -5.73
N THR A 133 -31.33 26.05 -4.90
CA THR A 133 -32.60 25.49 -5.34
C THR A 133 -33.74 26.38 -4.86
N HIS A 134 -34.87 26.40 -5.58
CA HIS A 134 -36.12 27.03 -5.11
C HIS A 134 -36.07 28.55 -4.89
N GLU A 135 -35.24 29.29 -5.62
CA GLU A 135 -35.15 30.77 -5.54
C GLU A 135 -34.91 31.31 -4.11
N GLN A 136 -34.20 30.54 -3.28
CA GLN A 136 -33.97 30.85 -1.86
C GLN A 136 -33.34 32.23 -1.64
N THR A 137 -32.35 32.60 -2.46
CA THR A 137 -31.66 33.90 -2.36
C THR A 137 -32.61 35.07 -2.64
N LYS A 138 -33.48 34.94 -3.65
CA LYS A 138 -34.53 35.93 -3.94
C LYS A 138 -35.53 36.03 -2.79
N ALA A 139 -35.95 34.89 -2.24
CA ALA A 139 -36.87 34.86 -1.11
C ALA A 139 -36.30 35.57 0.12
N TYR A 140 -34.99 35.46 0.38
CA TYR A 140 -34.36 36.20 1.48
C TYR A 140 -34.32 37.70 1.26
N ILE A 141 -34.23 38.16 0.01
CA ILE A 141 -34.29 39.60 -0.32
C ILE A 141 -35.72 40.13 -0.15
N ASP A 142 -36.71 39.37 -0.62
CA ASP A 142 -38.13 39.75 -0.58
C ASP A 142 -38.74 39.72 0.83
N ALA A 143 -38.12 38.99 1.78
CA ALA A 143 -38.56 39.00 3.17
C ALA A 143 -38.51 40.42 3.77
N SER A 144 -39.55 40.84 4.48
CA SER A 144 -39.60 42.18 5.12
C SER A 144 -38.87 42.22 6.47
N SER A 145 -38.71 41.07 7.13
CA SER A 145 -38.10 40.98 8.46
C SER A 145 -37.58 39.58 8.79
N PHE A 146 -36.84 39.50 9.89
CA PHE A 146 -36.41 38.28 10.56
C PHE A 146 -37.05 38.24 11.97
N PRO A 147 -38.30 37.73 12.09
CA PRO A 147 -39.09 37.87 13.32
C PRO A 147 -38.44 37.23 14.56
N ALA A 148 -37.76 36.10 14.40
CA ALA A 148 -37.15 35.36 15.51
C ALA A 148 -36.03 36.13 16.23
N ILE A 149 -35.44 37.13 15.57
CA ILE A 149 -34.37 37.97 16.10
C ILE A 149 -34.78 39.44 16.23
N GLU A 150 -36.10 39.72 16.11
CA GLU A 150 -36.68 41.06 16.22
C GLU A 150 -36.05 42.09 15.26
N LEU A 151 -35.61 41.66 14.07
CA LEU A 151 -34.97 42.52 13.08
C LEU A 151 -35.95 42.84 11.93
N SER A 152 -36.38 44.10 11.84
CA SER A 152 -37.09 44.62 10.66
C SER A 152 -36.09 45.18 9.66
N LYS A 153 -36.23 44.84 8.36
CA LYS A 153 -35.32 45.41 7.36
C LYS A 153 -35.50 46.91 7.21
N ASP A 154 -36.72 47.42 7.40
CA ASP A 154 -37.03 48.86 7.29
C ASP A 154 -36.31 49.72 8.33
N GLU A 155 -35.84 49.12 9.41
CA GLU A 155 -35.04 49.79 10.45
C GLU A 155 -33.56 49.86 10.10
N VAL A 156 -33.13 49.19 9.02
CA VAL A 156 -31.75 49.15 8.54
C VAL A 156 -31.66 49.90 7.20
N PRO A 157 -30.72 50.86 7.03
CA PRO A 157 -30.49 51.55 5.77
C PRO A 157 -30.28 50.55 4.61
N VAL A 158 -30.84 50.84 3.44
CA VAL A 158 -30.79 49.92 2.28
C VAL A 158 -29.35 49.55 1.91
N ASP A 159 -28.43 50.52 1.96
CA ASP A 159 -27.02 50.32 1.63
C ASP A 159 -26.27 49.47 2.68
N ASN A 160 -26.86 49.26 3.87
CA ASN A 160 -26.30 48.47 4.97
C ASN A 160 -26.95 47.07 5.08
N ARG A 161 -27.60 46.60 4.02
CA ARG A 161 -28.23 45.27 3.92
C ARG A 161 -27.39 44.39 3.02
N HIS A 162 -26.60 43.50 3.62
CA HIS A 162 -25.64 42.70 2.87
C HIS A 162 -26.05 41.23 2.81
N TYR A 163 -25.66 40.58 1.71
CA TYR A 163 -26.02 39.20 1.42
C TYR A 163 -24.79 38.45 0.90
N ILE A 164 -24.47 37.33 1.53
CA ILE A 164 -23.29 36.51 1.19
C ILE A 164 -23.75 35.11 0.80
N TYR A 165 -23.25 34.64 -0.35
CA TYR A 165 -23.40 33.28 -0.83
C TYR A 165 -22.06 32.55 -0.69
N LEU A 166 -21.96 31.67 0.30
CA LEU A 166 -20.73 30.93 0.59
C LEU A 166 -20.76 29.55 -0.08
N ALA A 167 -19.99 29.37 -1.14
CA ALA A 167 -19.98 28.14 -1.94
C ALA A 167 -18.57 27.84 -2.48
N PRO A 168 -18.21 26.59 -2.86
CA PRO A 168 -16.89 26.32 -3.45
C PRO A 168 -16.61 27.21 -4.67
N GLU A 169 -15.33 27.45 -5.00
CA GLU A 169 -14.96 28.30 -6.15
C GLU A 169 -15.57 27.82 -7.47
N SER A 170 -15.76 26.51 -7.63
CA SER A 170 -16.37 25.89 -8.81
C SER A 170 -17.89 25.93 -8.84
N ALA A 171 -18.55 26.45 -7.80
CA ALA A 171 -20.00 26.46 -7.71
C ALA A 171 -20.65 27.48 -8.66
N SER A 172 -21.89 27.20 -9.05
CA SER A 172 -22.72 28.16 -9.79
C SER A 172 -23.01 29.39 -8.95
N SER A 173 -23.05 30.56 -9.58
CA SER A 173 -23.44 31.82 -8.94
C SER A 173 -24.87 31.80 -8.37
N PRO A 174 -25.14 32.61 -7.33
CA PRO A 174 -26.49 32.75 -6.77
C PRO A 174 -27.48 33.31 -7.82
N GLU A 175 -28.75 32.98 -7.68
CA GLU A 175 -29.80 33.46 -8.58
C GLU A 175 -30.09 34.96 -8.41
N ALA A 176 -29.92 35.50 -7.20
CA ALA A 176 -30.09 36.91 -6.90
C ALA A 176 -28.78 37.68 -7.03
N ASN A 177 -28.83 38.83 -7.72
CA ASN A 177 -27.64 39.65 -8.02
C ASN A 177 -27.11 40.41 -6.78
N GLU A 178 -27.94 40.56 -5.76
CA GLU A 178 -27.62 41.23 -4.50
C GLU A 178 -26.69 40.37 -3.61
N PHE A 179 -26.59 39.06 -3.87
CA PHE A 179 -25.68 38.18 -3.16
C PHE A 179 -24.26 38.26 -3.73
N VAL A 180 -23.30 38.51 -2.83
CA VAL A 180 -21.87 38.43 -3.15
C VAL A 180 -21.39 37.01 -2.88
N GLN A 181 -20.81 36.36 -3.91
CA GLN A 181 -20.26 35.02 -3.76
C GLN A 181 -18.88 35.07 -3.08
N ILE A 182 -18.71 34.24 -2.06
CA ILE A 182 -17.45 34.03 -1.34
C ILE A 182 -17.15 32.54 -1.34
N SER A 183 -15.87 32.16 -1.48
CA SER A 183 -15.48 30.76 -1.51
C SER A 183 -15.17 30.18 -0.14
N TRP A 184 -15.46 28.90 0.06
CA TRP A 184 -15.03 28.17 1.26
C TRP A 184 -13.52 28.14 1.39
N GLU A 185 -12.82 28.08 0.26
CA GLU A 185 -11.38 28.17 0.11
C GLU A 185 -10.85 29.53 0.61
N TRP A 186 -11.53 30.62 0.28
CA TRP A 186 -11.22 31.95 0.83
C TRP A 186 -11.45 32.00 2.33
N ILE A 187 -12.58 31.47 2.83
CA ILE A 187 -12.83 31.38 4.28
C ILE A 187 -11.72 30.60 4.97
N ALA A 188 -11.34 29.43 4.47
CA ALA A 188 -10.26 28.63 5.03
C ALA A 188 -8.93 29.40 5.08
N SER A 189 -8.60 30.17 4.04
CA SER A 189 -7.42 31.05 4.01
C SER A 189 -7.45 32.14 5.08
N GLU A 190 -8.59 32.81 5.28
CA GLU A 190 -8.73 33.84 6.31
C GLU A 190 -8.65 33.23 7.73
N LEU A 191 -9.30 32.08 7.95
CA LEU A 191 -9.21 31.35 9.23
C LEU A 191 -7.76 30.94 9.53
N GLN A 192 -7.02 30.48 8.52
CA GLN A 192 -5.60 30.10 8.65
C GLN A 192 -4.72 31.33 8.93
N THR A 193 -4.99 32.46 8.27
CA THR A 193 -4.30 33.72 8.51
C THR A 193 -4.49 34.19 9.95
N PHE A 194 -5.74 34.18 10.44
CA PHE A 194 -6.05 34.47 11.84
C PHE A 194 -5.26 33.59 12.82
N LEU A 195 -5.21 32.27 12.59
CA LEU A 195 -4.45 31.36 13.44
C LEU A 195 -2.94 31.69 13.43
N ALA A 196 -2.37 31.95 12.26
CA ALA A 196 -0.95 32.30 12.12
C ALA A 196 -0.59 33.62 12.83
N GLU A 197 -1.45 34.63 12.76
CA GLU A 197 -1.26 35.93 13.40
C GLU A 197 -1.47 35.89 14.92
N SER A 198 -2.27 34.94 15.42
CA SER A 198 -2.65 34.86 16.83
C SER A 198 -1.58 34.34 17.79
N GLN A 199 -0.47 33.75 17.29
CA GLN A 199 0.73 33.27 18.03
C GLN A 199 0.51 32.82 19.51
N GLY A 200 -0.48 31.96 19.77
CA GLY A 200 -0.74 31.40 21.10
C GLY A 200 -1.57 32.28 22.05
N GLY A 201 -2.23 33.32 21.53
CA GLY A 201 -3.15 34.18 22.27
C GLY A 201 -4.50 33.54 22.64
N TYR A 202 -4.78 32.34 22.12
CA TYR A 202 -6.05 31.62 22.31
C TYR A 202 -5.86 30.22 22.87
N PRO A 203 -6.90 29.60 23.47
CA PRO A 203 -6.81 28.26 24.02
C PRO A 203 -6.37 27.23 22.97
N ALA A 204 -5.37 26.40 23.29
CA ALA A 204 -4.82 25.40 22.39
C ALA A 204 -5.86 24.40 21.86
N ARG A 205 -6.89 24.09 22.66
CA ARG A 205 -8.00 23.24 22.22
C ARG A 205 -8.78 23.88 21.08
N THR A 206 -9.06 25.17 21.19
CA THR A 206 -9.82 25.91 20.18
C THR A 206 -9.05 26.07 18.90
N THR A 207 -7.74 26.39 18.99
CA THR A 207 -6.90 26.50 17.79
C THR A 207 -6.80 25.16 17.06
N ALA A 208 -6.67 24.05 17.79
CA ALA A 208 -6.69 22.71 17.20
C ALA A 208 -8.04 22.36 16.53
N GLN A 209 -9.16 22.73 17.15
CA GLN A 209 -10.49 22.48 16.56
C GLN A 209 -10.74 23.35 15.31
N LEU A 210 -10.23 24.58 15.29
CA LEU A 210 -10.32 25.45 14.12
C LEU A 210 -9.43 24.96 12.98
N ASP A 211 -8.22 24.50 13.29
CA ASP A 211 -7.28 23.90 12.34
C ASP A 211 -7.81 22.58 11.72
N ASP A 212 -8.49 21.74 12.53
CA ASP A 212 -9.19 20.54 12.04
C ASP A 212 -10.35 20.88 11.08
N PHE A 213 -11.07 21.98 11.35
CA PHE A 213 -12.13 22.47 10.44
C PHE A 213 -11.55 23.03 9.14
N ILE A 214 -10.47 23.82 9.20
CA ILE A 214 -9.73 24.30 8.01
C ILE A 214 -9.26 23.11 7.17
N SER A 215 -8.67 22.11 7.82
CA SER A 215 -8.22 20.88 7.16
C SER A 215 -9.38 20.14 6.47
N THR A 216 -10.58 20.16 7.06
CA THR A 216 -11.77 19.55 6.44
C THR A 216 -12.13 20.28 5.15
N ILE A 217 -12.18 21.62 5.20
CA ILE A 217 -12.47 22.43 4.01
C ILE A 217 -11.45 22.14 2.89
N GLN A 218 -10.16 22.12 3.23
CA GLN A 218 -9.09 21.89 2.28
C GLN A 218 -9.13 20.48 1.69
N GLN A 219 -9.30 19.44 2.49
CA GLN A 219 -9.30 18.06 2.01
C GLN A 219 -10.53 17.70 1.17
N GLU A 220 -11.69 18.31 1.45
CA GLU A 220 -12.93 18.02 0.74
C GLU A 220 -13.07 18.85 -0.54
N LEU A 221 -12.65 20.11 -0.54
CA LEU A 221 -12.84 21.03 -1.68
C LEU A 221 -11.59 21.20 -2.54
N THR A 222 -10.40 20.94 -1.99
CA THR A 222 -9.14 20.99 -2.74
C THR A 222 -8.58 19.58 -2.89
N MET A 223 -8.21 19.18 -4.11
CA MET A 223 -7.44 17.95 -4.31
C MET A 223 -6.15 18.04 -3.50
N THR A 224 -5.99 17.13 -2.54
CA THR A 224 -4.74 17.03 -1.77
C THR A 224 -3.57 16.67 -2.69
N GLU A 225 -2.36 17.07 -2.34
CA GLU A 225 -1.15 16.64 -3.08
C GLU A 225 -1.05 15.11 -3.16
N HIS A 226 -1.48 14.40 -2.11
CA HIS A 226 -1.56 12.93 -2.12
C HIS A 226 -2.47 12.42 -3.24
N GLN A 227 -3.70 12.91 -3.34
CA GLN A 227 -4.65 12.50 -4.37
C GLN A 227 -4.15 12.82 -5.78
N LYS A 228 -3.52 13.99 -5.96
CA LYS A 228 -2.91 14.39 -7.23
C LYS A 228 -1.77 13.46 -7.62
N ASN A 229 -0.91 13.10 -6.68
CA ASN A 229 0.18 12.15 -6.91
C ASN A 229 -0.33 10.75 -7.23
N GLN A 230 -1.40 10.28 -6.59
CA GLN A 230 -2.01 8.98 -6.92
C GLN A 230 -2.59 8.96 -8.34
N GLN A 231 -3.26 10.04 -8.75
CA GLN A 231 -3.76 10.17 -10.12
C GLN A 231 -2.62 10.18 -11.14
N GLU A 232 -1.53 10.91 -10.86
CA GLU A 232 -0.34 10.92 -11.73
C GLU A 232 0.34 9.54 -11.80
N LYS A 233 0.44 8.80 -10.68
CA LYS A 233 0.93 7.40 -10.68
C LYS A 233 0.05 6.48 -11.55
N ALA A 234 -1.27 6.61 -11.44
CA ALA A 234 -2.21 5.83 -12.25
C ALA A 234 -2.09 6.17 -13.75
N GLN A 235 -1.89 7.45 -14.09
CA GLN A 235 -1.66 7.87 -15.47
C GLN A 235 -0.34 7.32 -16.01
N LEU A 236 0.74 7.34 -15.22
CA LEU A 236 2.01 6.73 -15.62
C LEU A 236 1.88 5.22 -15.85
N TYR A 237 1.11 4.51 -15.03
CA TYR A 237 0.83 3.09 -15.29
C TYR A 237 0.13 2.87 -16.63
N PHE A 238 -0.88 3.70 -16.94
CA PHE A 238 -1.58 3.63 -18.24
C PHE A 238 -0.65 3.96 -19.41
N ASP A 239 0.15 5.02 -19.28
CA ASP A 239 1.05 5.50 -20.34
C ASP A 239 2.14 4.48 -20.69
N TYR A 240 2.56 3.65 -19.73
CA TYR A 240 3.62 2.65 -19.88
C TYR A 240 3.09 1.21 -19.77
N TYR A 241 1.78 1.01 -19.95
CA TYR A 241 1.14 -0.29 -19.72
C TYR A 241 1.73 -1.37 -20.62
N ASP A 242 1.88 -1.08 -21.91
CA ASP A 242 2.38 -2.04 -22.91
C ASP A 242 3.83 -2.42 -22.61
N GLU A 243 4.69 -1.45 -22.28
CA GLU A 243 6.10 -1.69 -21.93
C GLU A 243 6.23 -2.53 -20.64
N LEU A 244 5.41 -2.24 -19.63
CA LEU A 244 5.40 -3.00 -18.38
C LEU A 244 4.92 -4.43 -18.60
N GLN A 245 3.88 -4.62 -19.43
CA GLN A 245 3.38 -5.95 -19.80
C GLN A 245 4.40 -6.74 -20.63
N ASP A 246 5.09 -6.10 -21.56
CA ASP A 246 6.12 -6.75 -22.39
C ASP A 246 7.30 -7.23 -21.55
N VAL A 247 7.81 -6.39 -20.65
CA VAL A 247 8.93 -6.76 -19.75
C VAL A 247 8.49 -7.84 -18.77
N GLN A 248 7.28 -7.73 -18.20
CA GLN A 248 6.73 -8.77 -17.33
C GLN A 248 6.60 -10.09 -18.08
N SER A 249 6.01 -10.09 -19.28
CA SER A 249 5.82 -11.29 -20.08
C SER A 249 7.15 -11.95 -20.48
N ALA A 250 8.17 -11.15 -20.83
CA ALA A 250 9.50 -11.65 -21.11
C ALA A 250 10.12 -12.34 -19.88
N PHE A 251 9.93 -11.75 -18.70
CA PHE A 251 10.39 -12.35 -17.44
C PHE A 251 9.63 -13.64 -17.09
N GLU A 252 8.30 -13.67 -17.23
CA GLU A 252 7.50 -14.88 -17.00
C GLU A 252 7.94 -16.02 -17.94
N ASN A 253 8.17 -15.73 -19.22
CA ASN A 253 8.63 -16.74 -20.18
C ASN A 253 10.00 -17.32 -19.79
N GLN A 254 10.95 -16.47 -19.38
CA GLN A 254 12.26 -16.94 -18.91
C GLN A 254 12.14 -17.73 -17.60
N TRP A 255 11.20 -17.37 -16.72
CA TRP A 255 10.93 -18.08 -15.48
C TRP A 255 10.35 -19.47 -15.72
N ASP A 256 9.42 -19.59 -16.66
CA ASP A 256 8.86 -20.87 -17.09
C ASP A 256 9.93 -21.74 -17.76
N ASP A 257 10.73 -21.16 -18.67
CA ASP A 257 11.87 -21.86 -19.27
C ASP A 257 12.84 -22.36 -18.19
N PHE A 258 13.19 -21.52 -17.21
CA PHE A 258 14.08 -21.89 -16.11
C PHE A 258 13.49 -23.01 -15.25
N THR A 259 12.18 -22.94 -14.95
CA THR A 259 11.46 -23.95 -14.18
C THR A 259 11.63 -25.36 -14.75
N ASP A 260 11.65 -25.46 -16.08
CA ASP A 260 11.73 -26.74 -16.81
C ASP A 260 13.16 -27.26 -16.99
N ASN A 261 14.20 -26.42 -16.80
CA ASN A 261 15.58 -26.80 -17.09
C ASN A 261 16.63 -26.45 -16.01
N TRP A 262 16.24 -25.88 -14.86
CA TRP A 262 17.19 -25.46 -13.82
C TRP A 262 18.08 -26.62 -13.34
N GLY A 263 17.54 -27.84 -13.22
CA GLY A 263 18.30 -29.00 -12.73
C GLY A 263 19.40 -29.39 -13.71
N LEU A 264 19.12 -29.28 -15.00
CA LEU A 264 20.11 -29.53 -16.05
C LEU A 264 21.16 -28.43 -16.12
N ARG A 265 20.78 -27.16 -15.89
CA ARG A 265 21.74 -26.05 -15.79
C ARG A 265 22.68 -26.26 -14.61
N LEU A 266 22.13 -26.50 -13.42
CA LEU A 266 22.90 -26.79 -12.20
C LEU A 266 23.87 -27.95 -12.41
N ALA A 267 23.41 -29.08 -12.95
CA ALA A 267 24.25 -30.25 -13.18
C ALA A 267 25.43 -29.99 -14.14
N ARG A 268 25.32 -29.00 -15.04
CA ARG A 268 26.40 -28.62 -15.96
C ARG A 268 27.39 -27.62 -15.36
N GLU A 269 26.97 -26.88 -14.34
CA GLU A 269 27.81 -25.90 -13.65
C GLU A 269 28.59 -26.52 -12.50
N LEU A 270 28.08 -27.59 -11.89
CA LEU A 270 28.76 -28.30 -10.82
C LEU A 270 30.03 -29.01 -11.33
N ASP A 271 31.13 -28.82 -10.59
CA ASP A 271 32.36 -29.58 -10.79
C ASP A 271 32.29 -30.94 -10.08
N GLY A 272 32.95 -31.95 -10.65
CA GLY A 272 33.06 -33.28 -10.02
C GLY A 272 31.77 -34.11 -10.07
N VAL A 273 30.80 -33.73 -10.91
CA VAL A 273 29.57 -34.51 -11.13
C VAL A 273 29.49 -35.03 -12.56
N GLU A 274 28.86 -36.18 -12.75
CA GLU A 274 28.48 -36.72 -14.05
C GLU A 274 26.96 -36.86 -14.15
N ILE A 275 26.35 -36.38 -15.24
CA ILE A 275 24.93 -36.59 -15.52
C ILE A 275 24.72 -38.06 -15.91
N VAL A 276 23.82 -38.74 -15.22
CA VAL A 276 23.54 -40.18 -15.42
C VAL A 276 22.13 -40.42 -15.94
N GLU A 277 21.99 -41.34 -16.89
CA GLU A 277 20.69 -41.82 -17.35
C GLU A 277 20.19 -42.92 -16.41
N ILE A 278 19.07 -42.65 -15.72
CA ILE A 278 18.44 -43.59 -14.80
C ILE A 278 17.15 -44.13 -15.44
N PRO A 279 17.04 -45.46 -15.67
CA PRO A 279 15.80 -46.06 -16.15
C PRO A 279 14.61 -45.70 -15.26
N ASP A 280 13.45 -45.43 -15.86
CA ASP A 280 12.19 -45.08 -15.18
C ASP A 280 12.19 -43.73 -14.42
N LEU A 281 13.26 -42.93 -14.51
CA LEU A 281 13.27 -41.56 -14.03
C LEU A 281 12.44 -40.67 -14.98
N SER A 282 11.56 -39.85 -14.40
CA SER A 282 10.71 -38.94 -15.17
C SER A 282 11.52 -37.83 -15.85
N ASP A 283 11.09 -37.39 -17.05
CA ASP A 283 11.79 -36.37 -17.86
C ASP A 283 12.00 -35.02 -17.14
N ASN A 284 11.19 -34.74 -16.12
CA ASN A 284 11.35 -33.57 -15.26
C ASN A 284 12.33 -33.79 -14.10
N HIS A 285 13.15 -34.85 -14.11
CA HIS A 285 14.22 -35.05 -13.12
C HIS A 285 15.56 -35.20 -13.83
N VAL A 286 16.62 -34.71 -13.19
CA VAL A 286 18.00 -34.87 -13.65
C VAL A 286 18.76 -35.67 -12.61
N GLY A 287 19.29 -36.83 -13.00
CA GLY A 287 20.17 -37.64 -12.16
C GLY A 287 21.63 -37.24 -12.36
N ILE A 288 22.35 -37.08 -11.25
CA ILE A 288 23.80 -36.89 -11.27
C ILE A 288 24.49 -37.90 -10.33
N GLU A 289 25.74 -38.21 -10.64
CA GLU A 289 26.66 -38.94 -9.78
C GLU A 289 27.76 -37.98 -9.33
N LEU A 290 27.81 -37.69 -8.03
CA LEU A 290 28.82 -36.83 -7.41
C LEU A 290 30.05 -37.68 -7.09
N ASN A 291 31.24 -37.22 -7.49
CA ASN A 291 32.52 -37.90 -7.31
C ASN A 291 32.53 -39.36 -7.84
N PRO A 292 32.20 -39.61 -9.12
CA PRO A 292 32.02 -40.96 -9.66
C PRO A 292 33.25 -41.87 -9.54
N ASP A 293 34.46 -41.28 -9.51
CA ASP A 293 35.73 -42.00 -9.40
C ASP A 293 36.20 -42.21 -7.95
N SER A 294 35.41 -41.84 -6.94
CA SER A 294 35.79 -41.93 -5.52
C SER A 294 34.95 -42.95 -4.74
N GLU A 295 35.46 -43.40 -3.59
CA GLU A 295 34.70 -44.24 -2.65
C GLU A 295 33.53 -43.47 -1.99
N GLU A 296 33.52 -42.14 -2.13
CA GLU A 296 32.46 -41.25 -1.64
C GLU A 296 31.42 -40.94 -2.73
N SER A 297 31.39 -41.73 -3.82
CA SER A 297 30.40 -41.56 -4.88
C SER A 297 28.97 -41.58 -4.33
N ALA A 298 28.18 -40.58 -4.69
CA ALA A 298 26.79 -40.46 -4.26
C ALA A 298 25.91 -39.97 -5.40
N ARG A 299 24.77 -40.64 -5.61
CA ARG A 299 23.78 -40.20 -6.59
C ARG A 299 22.78 -39.22 -6.01
N TRP A 300 22.53 -38.16 -6.77
CA TRP A 300 21.57 -37.12 -6.46
C TRP A 300 20.59 -36.94 -7.61
N ILE A 301 19.36 -36.58 -7.26
CA ILE A 301 18.26 -36.34 -8.18
C ILE A 301 17.77 -34.90 -7.99
N PHE A 302 17.77 -34.14 -9.08
CA PHE A 302 17.22 -32.80 -9.15
C PHE A 302 15.81 -32.89 -9.75
N ARG A 303 14.79 -32.66 -8.94
CA ARG A 303 13.39 -32.65 -9.36
C ARG A 303 13.03 -31.27 -9.90
N GLN A 304 12.84 -31.16 -11.21
CA GLN A 304 12.48 -29.92 -11.89
C GLN A 304 11.00 -29.59 -11.74
N GLY A 305 10.62 -28.34 -12.04
CA GLY A 305 9.26 -27.80 -11.86
C GLY A 305 9.16 -26.69 -10.82
N SER A 306 7.99 -26.08 -10.67
CA SER A 306 7.86 -24.82 -9.92
C SER A 306 7.50 -25.00 -8.43
N SER A 307 6.52 -25.86 -8.15
CA SER A 307 5.92 -25.97 -6.81
C SER A 307 6.71 -26.85 -5.84
N TRP A 308 7.37 -27.88 -6.37
CA TRP A 308 8.05 -28.91 -5.61
C TRP A 308 9.46 -29.18 -6.15
N ALA A 309 10.08 -28.17 -6.74
CA ALA A 309 11.48 -28.32 -7.12
C ALA A 309 12.37 -28.46 -5.90
N GLY A 310 13.31 -29.38 -6.03
CA GLY A 310 14.19 -29.75 -4.95
C GLY A 310 15.27 -30.74 -5.36
N ILE A 311 16.17 -30.95 -4.42
CA ILE A 311 17.38 -31.76 -4.56
C ILE A 311 17.32 -32.87 -3.51
N ALA A 312 17.55 -34.12 -3.91
CA ALA A 312 17.53 -35.25 -2.98
C ALA A 312 18.61 -36.27 -3.34
N LYS A 313 19.17 -36.96 -2.35
CA LYS A 313 19.90 -38.20 -2.63
C LYS A 313 18.95 -39.23 -3.20
N GLU A 314 19.44 -40.05 -4.12
CA GLU A 314 18.71 -41.18 -4.70
C GLU A 314 18.08 -42.07 -3.60
N GLN A 315 18.86 -42.31 -2.54
CA GLN A 315 18.49 -43.15 -1.41
C GLN A 315 17.41 -42.55 -0.50
N TRP A 316 17.04 -41.28 -0.67
CA TRP A 316 16.01 -40.61 0.11
C TRP A 316 14.60 -40.82 -0.42
N ARG A 317 14.39 -41.76 -1.33
CA ARG A 317 13.06 -42.15 -1.79
C ARG A 317 12.96 -43.67 -1.90
N ARG A 318 12.39 -44.29 -0.87
CA ARG A 318 12.35 -45.75 -0.70
C ARG A 318 10.95 -46.28 -0.50
N ARG A 319 10.67 -47.50 -0.96
CA ARG A 319 9.45 -48.24 -0.59
C ARG A 319 9.43 -48.46 0.92
N ARG A 320 8.25 -48.48 1.55
CA ARG A 320 8.12 -48.80 2.98
C ARG A 320 8.12 -50.29 3.29
N THR A 321 7.81 -51.10 2.29
CA THR A 321 7.62 -52.54 2.45
C THR A 321 8.60 -53.29 1.58
N GLY A 322 9.06 -54.45 2.07
CA GLY A 322 10.03 -55.28 1.36
C GLY A 322 11.46 -54.92 1.76
N ASP A 323 12.33 -54.77 0.78
CA ASP A 323 13.77 -54.49 0.91
C ASP A 323 14.10 -52.98 0.93
N TYR A 324 13.10 -52.13 1.16
CA TYR A 324 13.18 -50.66 1.06
C TYR A 324 13.83 -50.17 -0.25
N ALA A 325 13.57 -50.86 -1.37
CA ALA A 325 14.14 -50.48 -2.66
C ALA A 325 13.85 -49.02 -3.06
N VAL A 326 14.83 -48.39 -3.73
CA VAL A 326 14.74 -47.04 -4.29
C VAL A 326 13.65 -46.95 -5.37
N ILE A 327 12.96 -45.81 -5.45
CA ILE A 327 11.89 -45.55 -6.41
C ILE A 327 12.20 -44.33 -7.29
N TYR A 328 12.23 -44.53 -8.61
CA TYR A 328 12.41 -43.46 -9.60
C TYR A 328 11.08 -42.98 -10.21
N GLY A 329 10.19 -43.91 -10.54
CA GLY A 329 8.89 -43.60 -11.18
C GLY A 329 7.82 -43.05 -10.24
N ALA A 330 6.64 -42.76 -10.80
CA ALA A 330 5.42 -42.53 -10.03
C ALA A 330 4.93 -43.91 -9.52
N PRO A 331 4.90 -44.15 -8.21
CA PRO A 331 4.42 -45.42 -7.69
C PRO A 331 2.91 -45.57 -7.93
N ASP A 332 2.45 -46.81 -8.14
CA ASP A 332 1.02 -47.13 -8.30
C ASP A 332 0.20 -46.88 -7.01
N ASP A 333 0.88 -46.63 -5.88
CA ASP A 333 0.32 -46.36 -4.56
C ASP A 333 1.22 -45.40 -3.72
N ASP A 334 0.70 -44.91 -2.59
CA ASP A 334 1.43 -44.03 -1.67
C ASP A 334 2.39 -44.80 -0.72
N ASN A 335 2.85 -45.99 -1.10
CA ASN A 335 3.63 -46.89 -0.24
C ASN A 335 5.15 -46.61 -0.24
N TYR A 336 5.53 -45.35 0.00
CA TYR A 336 6.93 -44.92 -0.02
C TYR A 336 7.21 -43.77 0.95
N ALA A 337 8.39 -43.75 1.56
CA ALA A 337 8.86 -42.59 2.32
C ALA A 337 9.84 -41.79 1.48
N HIS A 338 9.84 -40.47 1.65
CA HIS A 338 10.89 -39.65 1.04
C HIS A 338 11.24 -38.40 1.82
N ILE A 339 12.45 -37.90 1.64
CA ILE A 339 12.87 -36.55 2.05
C ILE A 339 13.54 -35.85 0.87
N THR A 340 13.42 -34.52 0.80
CA THR A 340 14.00 -33.72 -0.28
C THR A 340 14.27 -32.30 0.21
N LEU A 341 15.38 -31.70 -0.21
CA LEU A 341 15.69 -30.28 -0.02
C LEU A 341 14.91 -29.46 -1.05
N TYR A 342 13.75 -28.93 -0.67
CA TYR A 342 12.91 -28.14 -1.57
C TYR A 342 13.28 -26.67 -1.55
N HIS A 343 13.54 -26.09 -2.71
CA HIS A 343 13.66 -24.64 -2.85
C HIS A 343 12.37 -23.95 -3.32
N ARG A 344 11.37 -24.73 -3.76
CA ARG A 344 10.00 -24.29 -4.10
C ARG A 344 9.97 -22.98 -4.88
N LEU A 345 10.54 -23.01 -6.09
CA LEU A 345 10.74 -21.87 -6.98
C LEU A 345 9.57 -20.86 -6.95
N GLU A 346 8.33 -21.33 -7.14
CA GLU A 346 7.16 -20.45 -7.20
C GLU A 346 6.78 -19.84 -5.84
N LYS A 347 6.83 -20.66 -4.78
CA LYS A 347 6.50 -20.20 -3.43
C LYS A 347 7.50 -19.16 -2.93
N ASN A 348 8.76 -19.31 -3.32
CA ASN A 348 9.87 -18.48 -2.88
C ASN A 348 10.24 -17.39 -3.89
N ARG A 349 9.50 -17.27 -5.01
CA ARG A 349 9.72 -16.32 -6.10
C ARG A 349 9.94 -14.88 -5.64
N LYS A 350 9.04 -14.37 -4.80
CA LYS A 350 9.14 -12.99 -4.29
C LYS A 350 10.40 -12.79 -3.46
N LYS A 351 10.75 -13.76 -2.60
CA LYS A 351 11.94 -13.72 -1.74
C LYS A 351 13.22 -13.73 -2.59
N ALA A 352 13.24 -14.53 -3.66
CA ALA A 352 14.36 -14.59 -4.59
C ALA A 352 14.55 -13.28 -5.37
N ILE A 353 13.48 -12.69 -5.91
CA ILE A 353 13.55 -11.49 -6.74
C ILE A 353 13.81 -10.22 -5.91
N GLN A 354 13.13 -10.07 -4.77
CA GLN A 354 13.20 -8.83 -3.97
C GLN A 354 14.36 -8.83 -2.99
N ASP A 355 14.56 -9.95 -2.29
CA ASP A 355 15.52 -10.03 -1.20
C ASP A 355 16.84 -10.69 -1.65
N GLY A 356 16.87 -11.30 -2.85
CA GLY A 356 18.03 -12.05 -3.33
C GLY A 356 18.31 -13.29 -2.51
N ILE A 357 17.27 -13.93 -1.94
CA ILE A 357 17.44 -15.07 -1.03
C ILE A 357 16.96 -16.37 -1.67
N LEU A 358 17.82 -17.38 -1.61
CA LEU A 358 17.52 -18.78 -1.89
C LEU A 358 17.30 -19.52 -0.55
N GLU A 359 16.20 -20.25 -0.45
CA GLU A 359 15.87 -21.03 0.75
C GLU A 359 15.64 -22.49 0.35
N LEU A 360 16.38 -23.42 0.95
CA LEU A 360 16.17 -24.86 0.80
C LEU A 360 15.62 -25.41 2.12
N THR A 361 14.44 -26.05 2.07
CA THR A 361 13.86 -26.71 3.24
C THR A 361 13.86 -28.21 3.03
N LEU A 362 14.53 -28.94 3.93
CA LEU A 362 14.46 -30.39 3.97
C LEU A 362 13.09 -30.82 4.50
N TRP A 363 12.31 -31.49 3.65
CA TRP A 363 10.92 -31.84 3.95
C TRP A 363 10.56 -33.27 3.51
N HIS A 364 9.68 -33.91 4.27
CA HIS A 364 9.33 -35.34 4.20
C HIS A 364 8.32 -35.78 3.14
N GLY A 365 7.88 -34.89 2.26
CA GLY A 365 6.80 -35.26 1.36
C GLY A 365 5.43 -35.33 2.03
N ASN A 366 4.41 -35.70 1.27
CA ASN A 366 3.07 -36.03 1.80
C ASN A 366 2.83 -37.53 1.90
N SER A 367 3.79 -38.36 1.46
CA SER A 367 3.52 -39.78 1.32
C SER A 367 3.40 -40.45 2.70
N SER A 368 4.19 -40.04 3.71
CA SER A 368 4.19 -40.65 5.06
C SER A 368 3.22 -40.00 6.05
N ASP A 369 3.07 -40.61 7.21
CA ASP A 369 2.23 -40.06 8.27
C ASP A 369 3.03 -39.16 9.24
N ASN A 370 2.30 -38.47 10.11
CA ASN A 370 2.87 -37.53 11.06
C ASN A 370 3.77 -38.19 12.12
N GLU A 371 3.64 -39.49 12.38
CA GLU A 371 4.47 -40.20 13.37
C GLU A 371 5.86 -40.46 12.79
N PHE A 372 5.93 -40.92 11.54
CA PHE A 372 7.18 -41.06 10.82
C PHE A 372 7.93 -39.72 10.70
N TYR A 373 7.23 -38.62 10.36
CA TYR A 373 7.85 -37.30 10.26
C TYR A 373 8.50 -36.84 11.56
N LYS A 374 7.81 -37.05 12.69
CA LYS A 374 8.36 -36.70 14.02
C LYS A 374 9.57 -37.56 14.34
N LEU A 375 9.50 -38.87 14.05
CA LEU A 375 10.58 -39.79 14.33
C LEU A 375 11.88 -39.36 13.64
N VAL A 376 11.82 -39.01 12.35
CA VAL A 376 13.03 -38.56 11.65
C VAL A 376 13.50 -37.20 12.16
N ASN A 377 12.60 -36.23 12.39
CA ASN A 377 12.98 -34.92 12.93
C ASN A 377 13.70 -35.04 14.28
N ASP A 378 13.16 -35.86 15.18
CA ASP A 378 13.71 -36.10 16.52
C ASP A 378 15.08 -36.79 16.41
N ARG A 379 15.26 -37.72 15.47
CA ARG A 379 16.55 -38.40 15.25
C ARG A 379 17.61 -37.50 14.64
N VAL A 380 17.26 -36.66 13.68
CA VAL A 380 18.21 -35.67 13.13
C VAL A 380 18.70 -34.77 14.26
N THR A 381 17.78 -34.22 15.05
CA THR A 381 18.13 -33.36 16.20
C THR A 381 19.00 -34.10 17.21
N LYS A 382 18.61 -35.32 17.59
CA LYS A 382 19.36 -36.15 18.55
C LYS A 382 20.76 -36.50 18.05
N LYS A 383 20.93 -36.83 16.77
CA LYS A 383 22.23 -37.16 16.17
C LYS A 383 23.14 -35.94 16.07
N ILE A 384 22.60 -34.75 15.79
CA ILE A 384 23.35 -33.49 15.85
C ILE A 384 23.90 -33.29 17.27
N ASP A 385 23.04 -33.43 18.29
CA ASP A 385 23.43 -33.28 19.69
C ASP A 385 24.45 -34.36 20.13
N GLU A 386 24.23 -35.62 19.76
CA GLU A 386 25.10 -36.75 20.14
C GLU A 386 26.49 -36.68 19.50
N ARG A 387 26.59 -36.11 18.29
CA ARG A 387 27.86 -35.92 17.58
C ARG A 387 28.54 -34.60 17.93
N GLU A 388 27.91 -33.77 18.76
CA GLU A 388 28.34 -32.39 19.02
C GLU A 388 28.58 -31.61 17.70
N TYR A 389 27.76 -31.88 16.68
CA TYR A 389 27.92 -31.30 15.35
C TYR A 389 27.45 -29.84 15.35
N GLU A 390 28.35 -28.92 15.01
CA GLU A 390 28.05 -27.51 14.87
C GLU A 390 27.41 -27.26 13.50
N LEU A 391 26.15 -26.83 13.49
CA LEU A 391 25.44 -26.51 12.25
C LEU A 391 26.11 -25.34 11.51
N PRO A 392 26.19 -25.40 10.17
CA PRO A 392 26.63 -24.25 9.38
C PRO A 392 25.78 -23.01 9.69
N PRO A 393 26.35 -21.80 9.62
CA PRO A 393 25.61 -20.57 9.90
C PRO A 393 24.44 -20.32 8.93
N THR A 394 24.44 -20.99 7.77
CA THR A 394 23.38 -20.96 6.76
C THR A 394 22.21 -21.88 7.11
N VAL A 395 22.35 -22.79 8.08
CA VAL A 395 21.40 -23.86 8.38
C VAL A 395 20.77 -23.70 9.76
N GLU A 396 19.45 -23.81 9.81
CA GLU A 396 18.68 -23.80 11.06
C GLU A 396 17.75 -25.02 11.14
N LEU A 397 17.65 -25.63 12.33
CA LEU A 397 16.63 -26.64 12.62
C LEU A 397 15.26 -25.99 12.74
N THR A 398 14.22 -26.69 12.27
CA THR A 398 12.85 -26.17 12.37
C THR A 398 12.03 -26.92 13.41
N ASN A 399 11.19 -26.18 14.13
CA ASN A 399 10.23 -26.75 15.08
C ASN A 399 8.89 -27.14 14.42
N ARG A 400 8.83 -27.21 13.08
CA ARG A 400 7.59 -27.46 12.34
C ARG A 400 7.51 -28.90 11.89
N THR A 401 6.41 -29.58 12.19
CA THR A 401 6.17 -30.97 11.74
C THR A 401 6.37 -31.11 10.22
N GLY A 402 7.21 -32.06 9.82
CA GLY A 402 7.52 -32.36 8.42
C GLY A 402 8.67 -31.54 7.84
N ASN A 403 8.99 -30.36 8.38
CA ASN A 403 10.20 -29.62 8.03
C ASN A 403 11.31 -30.03 8.99
N ILE A 404 12.44 -30.50 8.48
CA ILE A 404 13.57 -30.93 9.32
C ILE A 404 14.44 -29.71 9.61
N LEU A 405 15.01 -29.15 8.55
CA LEU A 405 15.92 -28.01 8.58
C LEU A 405 15.63 -27.09 7.40
N THR A 406 16.07 -25.84 7.53
CA THR A 406 16.06 -24.85 6.47
C THR A 406 17.46 -24.28 6.32
N ALA A 407 17.96 -24.25 5.08
CA ALA A 407 19.21 -23.62 4.70
C ALA A 407 18.91 -22.36 3.88
N THR A 408 19.60 -21.27 4.17
CA THR A 408 19.39 -19.95 3.54
C THR A 408 20.68 -19.43 2.93
N TYR A 409 20.63 -19.10 1.64
CA TYR A 409 21.75 -18.61 0.85
C TYR A 409 21.38 -17.30 0.14
N ASN A 410 22.40 -16.50 -0.18
CA ASN A 410 22.23 -15.34 -1.04
C ASN A 410 22.37 -15.78 -2.50
N ILE A 411 21.51 -15.24 -3.36
CA ILE A 411 21.63 -15.34 -4.80
C ILE A 411 22.61 -14.24 -5.24
N PRO A 412 23.73 -14.56 -5.91
CA PRO A 412 24.76 -13.59 -6.28
C PRO A 412 24.36 -12.70 -7.48
N ILE A 413 23.20 -12.02 -7.41
CA ILE A 413 22.61 -11.23 -8.50
C ILE A 413 23.59 -10.17 -9.04
N ALA A 414 24.43 -9.59 -8.19
CA ALA A 414 25.39 -8.55 -8.59
C ALA A 414 26.61 -9.08 -9.37
N GLU A 415 26.85 -10.39 -9.33
CA GLU A 415 28.02 -11.04 -9.95
C GLU A 415 27.70 -11.63 -11.33
N HIS A 416 26.42 -11.63 -11.73
CA HIS A 416 25.95 -12.19 -12.98
C HIS A 416 25.15 -11.16 -13.80
N ASP A 417 25.22 -11.28 -15.12
CA ASP A 417 24.46 -10.44 -16.06
C ASP A 417 22.98 -10.88 -16.18
N ASP A 418 22.68 -12.12 -15.79
CA ASP A 418 21.35 -12.73 -15.85
C ASP A 418 20.92 -13.28 -14.47
N PHE A 419 19.65 -13.05 -14.11
CA PHE A 419 19.11 -13.47 -12.81
C PHE A 419 19.06 -15.00 -12.67
N PHE A 420 18.77 -15.74 -13.74
CA PHE A 420 18.64 -17.19 -13.68
C PHE A 420 20.00 -17.88 -13.64
N ASP A 421 21.02 -17.29 -14.26
CA ASP A 421 22.41 -17.71 -14.08
C ASP A 421 22.86 -17.49 -12.62
N ALA A 422 22.57 -16.32 -12.03
CA ALA A 422 22.80 -16.08 -10.61
C ALA A 422 22.02 -17.05 -9.71
N TYR A 423 20.76 -17.37 -10.03
CA TYR A 423 19.97 -18.34 -9.28
C TYR A 423 20.61 -19.74 -9.35
N THR A 424 21.11 -20.14 -10.52
CA THR A 424 21.80 -21.43 -10.73
C THR A 424 23.09 -21.48 -9.91
N ALA A 425 23.88 -20.42 -9.92
CA ALA A 425 25.08 -20.30 -9.10
C ALA A 425 24.77 -20.42 -7.60
N GLY A 426 23.73 -19.73 -7.11
CA GLY A 426 23.29 -19.85 -5.72
C GLY A 426 22.83 -21.26 -5.35
N LEU A 427 22.17 -21.99 -6.27
CA LEU A 427 21.87 -23.41 -6.08
C LEU A 427 23.14 -24.28 -6.05
N GLY A 428 24.14 -23.94 -6.87
CA GLY A 428 25.46 -24.56 -6.87
C GLY A 428 26.17 -24.41 -5.54
N ASP A 429 26.26 -23.19 -5.03
CA ASP A 429 26.85 -22.89 -3.72
C ASP A 429 26.13 -23.65 -2.61
N ALA A 430 24.79 -23.65 -2.62
CA ALA A 430 24.00 -24.39 -1.65
C ALA A 430 24.23 -25.90 -1.72
N PHE A 431 24.35 -26.44 -2.94
CA PHE A 431 24.62 -27.87 -3.13
C PHE A 431 26.01 -28.24 -2.64
N VAL A 432 27.04 -27.47 -2.98
CA VAL A 432 28.42 -27.71 -2.55
C VAL A 432 28.55 -27.59 -1.04
N ASP A 433 27.99 -26.53 -0.44
CA ASP A 433 27.99 -26.31 1.02
C ASP A 433 27.38 -27.51 1.75
N LEU A 434 26.20 -27.98 1.31
CA LEU A 434 25.50 -29.07 1.99
C LEU A 434 26.09 -30.46 1.66
N ALA A 435 26.30 -30.77 0.38
CA ALA A 435 26.65 -32.12 -0.07
C ALA A 435 28.14 -32.43 -0.01
N VAL A 436 29.01 -31.41 -0.06
CA VAL A 436 30.48 -31.59 -0.13
C VAL A 436 31.13 -31.05 1.15
N GLU A 437 30.95 -29.78 1.48
CA GLU A 437 31.65 -29.14 2.60
C GLU A 437 31.10 -29.59 3.95
N ASN A 438 29.78 -29.77 4.04
CA ASN A 438 29.07 -30.23 5.24
C ASN A 438 28.45 -31.62 5.06
N SER A 439 29.17 -32.52 4.39
CA SER A 439 28.75 -33.90 4.13
C SER A 439 28.38 -34.70 5.39
N GLU A 440 28.91 -34.32 6.55
CA GLU A 440 28.53 -34.89 7.85
C GLU A 440 27.05 -34.62 8.21
N LEU A 441 26.52 -33.43 7.89
CA LEU A 441 25.10 -33.12 8.08
C LEU A 441 24.22 -34.05 7.22
N ILE A 442 24.65 -34.28 5.97
CA ILE A 442 23.97 -35.21 5.06
C ILE A 442 24.04 -36.65 5.59
N THR A 443 25.17 -37.05 6.19
CA THR A 443 25.33 -38.36 6.83
C THR A 443 24.40 -38.52 8.03
N ILE A 444 24.25 -37.48 8.85
CA ILE A 444 23.28 -37.46 9.96
C ILE A 444 21.86 -37.63 9.44
N VAL A 445 21.50 -36.93 8.36
CA VAL A 445 20.18 -37.04 7.72
C VAL A 445 19.96 -38.44 7.13
N ASP A 446 20.96 -39.00 6.44
CA ASP A 446 20.93 -40.36 5.87
C ASP A 446 20.62 -41.39 6.97
N GLU A 447 21.41 -41.40 8.04
CA GLU A 447 21.22 -42.35 9.13
C GLU A 447 19.90 -42.14 9.86
N ALA A 448 19.49 -40.89 10.11
CA ALA A 448 18.22 -40.61 10.77
C ALA A 448 17.04 -41.11 9.93
N PHE A 449 17.10 -40.95 8.62
CA PHE A 449 16.07 -41.42 7.70
C PHE A 449 16.04 -42.96 7.63
N ASP A 450 17.20 -43.60 7.46
CA ASP A 450 17.33 -45.05 7.32
C ASP A 450 16.90 -45.77 8.60
N GLU A 451 17.40 -45.35 9.76
CA GLU A 451 17.00 -45.98 11.01
C GLU A 451 15.50 -45.74 11.31
N SER A 452 14.93 -44.61 10.88
CA SER A 452 13.48 -44.34 11.06
C SER A 452 12.64 -45.22 10.16
N LEU A 453 13.10 -45.49 8.93
CA LEU A 453 12.46 -46.42 8.02
C LEU A 453 12.39 -47.82 8.65
N GLU A 454 13.52 -48.33 9.17
CA GLU A 454 13.61 -49.66 9.77
C GLU A 454 12.79 -49.83 11.06
N GLU A 455 12.68 -48.77 11.87
CA GLU A 455 11.91 -48.83 13.12
C GLU A 455 10.40 -48.73 12.89
N TYR A 456 9.99 -47.87 11.95
CA TYR A 456 8.59 -47.50 11.82
C TYR A 456 7.81 -48.38 10.83
N TYR A 457 8.44 -48.81 9.73
CA TYR A 457 7.83 -49.64 8.68
C TYR A 457 8.48 -51.01 8.59
#